data_AF-A0A0Q9MAI9-F1
#
_entry.id   AF-A0A0Q9MAI9-F1
#
_cell.length_a   1.000
_cell.length_b   1.000
_cell.length_c   1.000
_cell.angle_alpha   90.00
_cell.angle_beta   90.00
_cell.angle_gamma   90.00
#
_symmetry.space_group_name_H-M   'P 1'
#
loop_
_entity.id
_entity.type
_entity.pdbx_description
1 polymer ?
#
loop_
_entity_poly.entity_id
_entity_poly.type
_entity_poly.pdbx_seq_one_letter_code
_entity_poly.pdbx_strand_id
1 'polypeptide(L)'
;MPFDVDDLPGYAEAIFDHLVARPDLMRLRLWKLLERPSATGLEPGAFRHKTAEVAQAQQHGDLARDMGPEDLLTMVLAAAQAWFWAIEGADAQEDVQSWSAQRLAEHRAAVVEAARRISEPKPARP
;
A
#
# COMPACT_ATOMS: atom_id res chain seq x y z
N MET A 1 -6.56 -6.16 7.25
CA MET A 1 -6.66 -6.98 6.03
C MET A 1 -5.53 -8.00 6.05
N PRO A 2 -5.78 -9.29 5.76
CA PRO A 2 -4.72 -10.28 5.65
C PRO A 2 -3.76 -9.86 4.54
N PHE A 3 -2.47 -10.16 4.72
CA PHE A 3 -1.49 -10.00 3.67
C PHE A 3 -1.58 -11.20 2.73
N ASP A 4 -1.52 -10.93 1.44
CA ASP A 4 -1.49 -11.94 0.38
C ASP A 4 -0.35 -11.56 -0.56
N VAL A 5 0.69 -12.40 -0.61
CA VAL A 5 1.86 -12.17 -1.47
C VAL A 5 1.58 -12.51 -2.93
N ASP A 6 0.63 -13.42 -3.17
CA ASP A 6 0.24 -13.87 -4.50
C ASP A 6 -0.71 -12.87 -5.18
N ASP A 7 -1.34 -11.99 -4.39
CA ASP A 7 -2.22 -10.90 -4.86
C ASP A 7 -1.88 -9.54 -4.23
N LEU A 8 -0.69 -9.01 -4.53
CA LEU A 8 -0.30 -7.65 -4.14
C LEU A 8 -1.28 -6.55 -4.63
N PRO A 9 -1.88 -6.64 -5.84
CA PRO A 9 -2.91 -5.69 -6.28
C PRO A 9 -4.17 -5.72 -5.40
N GLY A 10 -4.70 -6.91 -5.07
CA GLY A 10 -5.85 -7.05 -4.18
C GLY A 10 -5.52 -6.65 -2.74
N TYR A 11 -4.30 -6.90 -2.27
CA TYR A 11 -3.83 -6.38 -0.98
C TYR A 11 -3.81 -4.85 -0.95
N ALA A 12 -3.34 -4.19 -2.03
CA ALA A 12 -3.34 -2.74 -2.14
C ALA A 12 -4.76 -2.15 -2.18
N GLU A 13 -5.66 -2.78 -2.94
CA GLU A 13 -7.09 -2.43 -2.97
C GLU A 13 -7.71 -2.52 -1.57
N ALA A 14 -7.48 -3.63 -0.86
CA ALA A 14 -8.02 -3.84 0.47
C ALA A 14 -7.54 -2.79 1.49
N ILE A 15 -6.29 -2.33 1.35
CA ILE A 15 -5.77 -1.21 2.16
C ILE A 15 -6.46 0.10 1.78
N PHE A 16 -6.56 0.41 0.49
CA PHE A 16 -7.21 1.63 0.01
C PHE A 16 -8.65 1.72 0.54
N ASP A 17 -9.42 0.65 0.40
CA ASP A 17 -10.79 0.56 0.91
C ASP A 17 -10.90 0.75 2.40
N HIS A 18 -9.96 0.15 3.15
CA HIS A 18 -9.93 0.30 4.58
C HIS A 18 -9.67 1.76 4.99
N LEU A 19 -8.78 2.45 4.30
CA LEU A 19 -8.48 3.86 4.56
C LEU A 19 -9.62 4.78 4.11
N VAL A 20 -10.32 4.46 3.01
CA VAL A 20 -11.53 5.20 2.59
C VAL A 20 -12.64 5.07 3.65
N ALA A 21 -12.84 3.87 4.17
CA ALA A 21 -13.81 3.63 5.24
C ALA A 21 -13.41 4.27 6.58
N ARG A 22 -12.11 4.48 6.81
CA ARG A 22 -11.52 4.96 8.07
C ARG A 22 -10.37 5.95 7.81
N PRO A 23 -10.66 7.16 7.30
CA PRO A 23 -9.63 8.14 6.94
C PRO A 23 -8.83 8.65 8.15
N ASP A 24 -9.42 8.54 9.35
CA ASP A 24 -8.79 8.86 10.64
C ASP A 24 -7.51 8.05 10.91
N LEU A 25 -7.37 6.86 10.31
CA LEU A 25 -6.19 6.01 10.50
C LEU A 25 -4.91 6.62 9.95
N MET A 26 -4.96 7.37 8.84
CA MET A 26 -3.76 8.02 8.31
C MET A 26 -3.30 9.14 9.23
N ARG A 27 -4.25 9.92 9.77
CA ARG A 27 -3.96 10.94 10.77
C ARG A 27 -3.31 10.32 12.02
N LEU A 28 -3.87 9.22 12.55
CA LEU A 28 -3.29 8.52 13.71
C LEU A 28 -1.87 8.02 13.42
N ARG A 29 -1.61 7.49 12.22
CA ARG A 29 -0.26 7.07 11.81
C ARG A 29 0.72 8.24 11.82
N LEU A 30 0.34 9.38 11.26
CA LEU A 30 1.17 10.59 11.24
C LEU A 30 1.47 11.11 12.65
N TRP A 31 0.46 11.16 13.52
CA TRP A 31 0.65 11.50 14.93
C TRP A 31 1.61 10.54 15.63
N LYS A 32 1.48 9.23 15.39
CA LYS A 32 2.43 8.24 15.94
C LYS A 32 3.87 8.54 15.51
N LEU A 33 4.09 8.89 14.25
CA LEU A 33 5.43 9.22 13.73
C LEU A 33 6.01 10.49 14.37
N LEU A 34 5.17 11.49 14.66
CA LEU A 34 5.59 12.73 15.34
C LEU A 34 5.91 12.50 16.83
N GLU A 35 5.03 11.80 17.55
CA GLU A 35 5.16 11.55 19.00
C GLU A 35 6.23 10.51 19.34
N ARG A 36 6.42 9.52 18.44
CA ARG A 36 7.31 8.38 18.64
C ARG A 36 8.07 8.08 17.35
N PRO A 37 9.12 8.87 17.05
CA PRO A 37 9.91 8.67 15.83
C PRO A 37 10.68 7.35 15.79
N SER A 38 10.83 6.66 16.94
CA SER A 38 11.41 5.32 16.99
C SER A 38 10.35 4.23 16.75
N ALA A 39 10.73 3.23 15.94
CA ALA A 39 9.90 2.08 15.62
C ALA A 39 9.63 1.22 16.87
N THR A 40 8.61 1.60 17.63
CA THR A 40 8.17 0.92 18.85
C THR A 40 6.84 0.21 18.57
N GLY A 41 6.84 -1.12 18.66
CA GLY A 41 5.63 -1.94 18.47
C GLY A 41 5.83 -3.21 17.63
N LEU A 42 4.72 -3.82 17.20
CA LEU A 42 4.67 -5.06 16.40
C LEU A 42 4.91 -4.81 14.90
N GLU A 43 4.82 -3.56 14.46
CA GLU A 43 4.90 -3.16 13.05
C GLU A 43 6.22 -3.58 12.37
N PRO A 44 7.40 -3.43 13.00
CA PRO A 44 8.65 -3.89 12.39
C PRO A 44 8.68 -5.41 12.19
N GLY A 45 8.09 -6.18 13.11
CA GLY A 45 7.98 -7.63 13.00
C GLY A 45 7.06 -8.04 11.85
N ALA A 46 5.90 -7.40 11.76
CA ALA A 46 4.95 -7.64 10.68
C ALA A 46 5.52 -7.26 9.31
N PHE A 47 6.24 -6.12 9.21
CA PHE A 47 6.88 -5.71 7.96
C PHE A 47 7.95 -6.71 7.52
N ARG A 48 8.84 -7.14 8.43
CA ARG A 48 9.87 -8.15 8.13
C ARG A 48 9.28 -9.49 7.67
N HIS A 49 8.15 -9.90 8.25
CA HIS A 49 7.47 -11.13 7.84
C HIS A 49 6.98 -11.03 6.40
N LYS A 50 6.27 -9.95 6.06
CA LYS A 50 5.76 -9.71 4.71
C LYS A 50 6.88 -9.59 3.67
N THR A 51 7.98 -8.91 4.00
CA THR A 51 9.11 -8.77 3.07
C THR A 51 9.85 -10.09 2.87
N ALA A 52 9.85 -11.00 3.85
CA ALA A 52 10.36 -12.36 3.67
C ALA A 52 9.50 -13.19 2.70
N GLU A 53 8.17 -13.08 2.76
CA GLU A 53 7.27 -13.70 1.78
C GLU A 53 7.49 -13.14 0.37
N VAL A 54 7.57 -11.81 0.25
CA VAL A 54 7.89 -11.14 -1.03
C VAL A 54 9.23 -11.64 -1.58
N ALA A 55 10.24 -11.80 -0.73
CA ALA A 55 11.54 -12.32 -1.15
C ALA A 55 11.46 -13.74 -1.73
N GLN A 56 10.63 -14.62 -1.15
CA GLN A 56 10.41 -15.97 -1.67
C GLN A 56 9.68 -15.96 -3.01
N ALA A 57 8.59 -15.18 -3.13
CA ALA A 57 7.86 -15.05 -4.38
C ALA A 57 8.75 -14.45 -5.50
N GLN A 58 9.59 -13.48 -5.17
CA GLN A 58 10.64 -13.00 -6.07
C GLN A 58 11.57 -14.14 -6.48
N GLN A 59 12.10 -14.95 -5.56
CA GLN A 59 12.99 -16.08 -5.89
C GLN A 59 12.36 -17.14 -6.81
N HIS A 60 11.05 -17.37 -6.71
CA HIS A 60 10.30 -18.25 -7.62
C HIS A 60 10.01 -17.62 -8.98
N GLY A 61 10.06 -16.29 -9.06
CA GLY A 61 9.80 -15.55 -10.30
C GLY A 61 8.35 -15.09 -10.44
N ASP A 62 7.57 -15.20 -9.37
CA ASP A 62 6.17 -14.81 -9.30
C ASP A 62 5.99 -13.29 -9.09
N LEU A 63 7.06 -12.60 -8.68
CA LEU A 63 7.11 -11.14 -8.56
C LEU A 63 8.29 -10.50 -9.29
N ALA A 64 8.14 -9.23 -9.66
CA ALA A 64 9.17 -8.38 -10.23
C ALA A 64 10.44 -8.36 -9.35
N ARG A 65 11.62 -8.46 -9.98
CA ARG A 65 12.93 -8.48 -9.30
C ARG A 65 13.77 -7.21 -9.48
N ASP A 66 13.18 -6.15 -10.04
CA ASP A 66 13.88 -4.89 -10.30
C ASP A 66 14.16 -4.10 -9.01
N MET A 67 13.44 -4.41 -7.93
CA MET A 67 13.55 -3.81 -6.60
C MET A 67 13.77 -4.88 -5.54
N GLY A 68 14.40 -4.51 -4.42
CA GLY A 68 14.43 -5.37 -3.25
C GLY A 68 13.01 -5.62 -2.70
N PRO A 69 12.80 -6.70 -1.92
CA PRO A 69 11.47 -7.05 -1.40
C PRO A 69 10.89 -5.96 -0.47
N GLU A 70 11.74 -5.26 0.28
CA GLU A 70 11.33 -4.14 1.15
C GLU A 70 10.85 -2.94 0.34
N ASP A 71 11.57 -2.60 -0.72
CA ASP A 71 11.23 -1.50 -1.62
C ASP A 71 9.95 -1.80 -2.38
N LEU A 72 9.82 -3.02 -2.94
CA LEU A 72 8.62 -3.45 -3.66
C LEU A 72 7.38 -3.33 -2.77
N LEU A 73 7.42 -3.91 -1.56
CA LEU A 73 6.29 -3.82 -0.63
C LEU A 73 6.00 -2.37 -0.21
N THR A 74 7.05 -1.57 0.01
CA THR A 74 6.90 -0.15 0.34
C THR A 74 6.18 0.61 -0.77
N MET A 75 6.54 0.38 -2.03
CA MET A 75 5.90 1.02 -3.19
C MET A 75 4.43 0.61 -3.33
N VAL A 76 4.10 -0.67 -3.09
CA VAL A 76 2.70 -1.15 -3.07
C VAL A 76 1.90 -0.47 -1.96
N LEU A 77 2.46 -0.38 -0.74
CA LEU A 77 1.81 0.32 0.37
C LEU A 77 1.64 1.82 0.09
N ALA A 78 2.63 2.45 -0.55
CA ALA A 78 2.56 3.85 -0.93
C ALA A 78 1.46 4.10 -1.97
N ALA A 79 1.33 3.23 -2.97
CA ALA A 79 0.26 3.31 -3.97
C ALA A 79 -1.13 3.27 -3.31
N ALA A 80 -1.35 2.32 -2.40
CA ALA A 80 -2.61 2.20 -1.65
C ALA A 80 -2.95 3.44 -0.79
N GLN A 81 -1.94 4.24 -0.45
CA GLN A 81 -2.04 5.40 0.43
C GLN A 81 -1.99 6.73 -0.30
N ALA A 82 -1.74 6.73 -1.61
CA ALA A 82 -1.40 7.90 -2.41
C ALA A 82 -2.35 9.09 -2.21
N TRP A 83 -3.67 8.85 -2.20
CA TRP A 83 -4.65 9.94 -2.08
C TRP A 83 -4.79 10.51 -0.68
N PHE A 84 -4.37 9.79 0.36
CA PHE A 84 -4.29 10.37 1.70
C PHE A 84 -3.11 11.32 1.85
N TRP A 85 -2.14 11.26 0.93
CA TRP A 85 -1.05 12.23 0.82
C TRP A 85 -1.39 13.42 -0.08
N ALA A 86 -2.30 13.23 -1.03
CA ALA A 86 -2.72 14.26 -1.99
C ALA A 86 -3.88 15.13 -1.48
N ILE A 87 -4.54 14.73 -0.39
CA ILE A 87 -5.55 15.57 0.28
C ILE A 87 -4.85 16.79 0.87
N GLU A 88 -5.28 17.97 0.43
CA GLU A 88 -4.75 19.27 0.90
C GLU A 88 -5.68 19.93 1.95
N GLY A 89 -6.88 19.38 2.16
CA GLY A 89 -7.83 19.94 3.12
C GLY A 89 -7.46 19.64 4.57
N ALA A 90 -7.98 20.48 5.47
CA ALA A 90 -7.71 20.36 6.91
C ALA A 90 -8.38 19.12 7.55
N ASP A 91 -9.40 18.56 6.89
CA ASP A 91 -10.14 17.38 7.35
C ASP A 91 -10.23 16.30 6.25
N ALA A 92 -9.32 15.33 6.34
CA ALA A 92 -9.29 14.19 5.44
C ALA A 92 -10.61 13.37 5.44
N GLN A 93 -11.41 13.44 6.51
CA GLN A 93 -12.69 12.76 6.53
C GLN A 93 -13.72 13.49 5.67
N GLU A 94 -13.84 14.81 5.76
CA GLU A 94 -14.72 15.58 4.88
C GLU A 94 -14.32 15.43 3.41
N ASP A 95 -13.01 15.47 3.11
CA ASP A 95 -12.51 15.34 1.75
C ASP A 95 -12.82 13.97 1.13
N VAL A 96 -12.57 12.88 1.88
CA VAL A 96 -12.87 11.52 1.40
C VAL A 96 -14.39 11.31 1.24
N GLN A 97 -15.19 11.86 2.15
CA GLN A 97 -16.66 11.77 2.07
C GLN A 97 -17.24 12.62 0.92
N SER A 98 -16.50 13.63 0.43
CA SER A 98 -16.91 14.44 -0.71
C SER A 98 -16.76 13.72 -2.06
N TRP A 99 -16.00 12.62 -2.12
CA TRP A 99 -15.77 11.88 -3.36
C TRP A 99 -17.05 11.18 -3.84
N SER A 100 -17.36 11.37 -5.12
CA SER A 100 -18.42 10.60 -5.76
C SER A 100 -18.06 9.12 -5.84
N ALA A 101 -19.07 8.25 -5.93
CA ALA A 101 -18.87 6.81 -6.10
C ALA A 101 -18.03 6.48 -7.34
N GLN A 102 -18.20 7.24 -8.43
CA GLN A 102 -17.38 7.11 -9.64
C GLN A 102 -15.92 7.45 -9.35
N ARG A 103 -15.65 8.55 -8.63
CA ARG A 103 -14.29 8.97 -8.35
C ARG A 103 -13.56 7.98 -7.44
N LEU A 104 -14.25 7.42 -6.46
CA LEU A 104 -13.76 6.33 -5.62
C LEU A 104 -13.37 5.10 -6.45
N ALA A 105 -14.20 4.72 -7.42
CA ALA A 105 -13.90 3.59 -8.31
C ALA A 105 -12.68 3.85 -9.21
N GLU A 106 -12.55 5.06 -9.76
CA GLU A 106 -11.37 5.47 -10.54
C GLU A 106 -10.08 5.43 -9.71
N HIS A 107 -10.14 5.89 -8.47
CA HIS A 107 -9.02 5.86 -7.54
C HIS A 107 -8.59 4.44 -7.19
N ARG A 108 -9.56 3.58 -6.85
CA ARG A 108 -9.35 2.15 -6.62
C ARG A 108 -8.67 1.48 -7.83
N ALA A 109 -9.19 1.72 -9.03
CA ALA A 109 -8.62 1.16 -10.26
C ALA A 109 -7.17 1.61 -10.49
N ALA A 110 -6.85 2.87 -10.20
CA ALA A 110 -5.48 3.39 -10.30
C ALA A 110 -4.53 2.72 -9.30
N VAL A 111 -4.97 2.48 -8.05
CA VAL A 111 -4.19 1.75 -7.03
C VAL A 111 -3.88 0.33 -7.49
N VAL A 112 -4.90 -0.40 -7.95
CA VAL A 112 -4.76 -1.78 -8.43
C VAL A 112 -3.81 -1.86 -9.62
N GLU A 113 -3.99 -0.98 -10.61
CA GLU A 113 -3.14 -1.00 -11.81
C GLU A 113 -1.68 -0.60 -11.50
N ALA A 114 -1.47 0.35 -10.59
CA ALA A 114 -0.12 0.72 -10.16
C ALA A 114 0.57 -0.45 -9.43
N ALA A 115 -0.12 -1.09 -8.48
CA ALA A 115 0.39 -2.25 -7.76
C ALA A 115 0.73 -3.39 -8.74
N ARG A 116 -0.18 -3.71 -9.67
CA ARG A 116 0.01 -4.73 -10.70
C ARG A 116 1.26 -4.47 -11.54
N ARG A 117 1.42 -3.26 -12.08
CA ARG A 117 2.59 -2.93 -12.93
C ARG A 117 3.92 -3.00 -12.19
N ILE A 118 3.92 -2.63 -10.92
CA ILE A 118 5.14 -2.61 -10.09
C ILE A 118 5.50 -4.04 -9.65
N SER A 119 4.51 -4.92 -9.44
CA SER A 119 4.72 -6.29 -8.97
C SER A 119 4.85 -7.34 -10.07
N GLU A 120 4.37 -7.06 -11.29
CA GLU A 120 4.34 -8.01 -12.39
C GLU A 120 5.75 -8.51 -12.78
N PRO A 121 5.97 -9.85 -12.83
CA PRO A 121 7.22 -10.43 -13.32
C PRO A 121 7.53 -9.95 -14.72
N LYS A 122 8.75 -9.43 -14.91
CA LYS A 122 9.23 -9.09 -16.25
C LYS A 122 9.88 -10.32 -16.87
N PRO A 123 9.62 -10.60 -18.16
CA PRO A 123 10.37 -11.61 -18.87
C PRO A 123 11.87 -11.24 -18.84
N ALA A 124 12.73 -12.25 -18.67
CA ALA A 124 14.17 -12.04 -18.76
C ALA A 124 14.49 -11.35 -20.09
N ARG A 125 15.21 -10.22 -20.03
CA ARG A 125 15.72 -9.58 -21.25
C ARG A 125 16.65 -10.58 -21.95
N PRO A 126 16.50 -10.80 -23.26
CA PRO A 126 17.32 -11.73 -24.03
C PRO A 126 18.80 -11.30 -24.08
#